data_AF-A0A5R9Q7P0-F1
#
_entry.id   AF-A0A5R9Q7P0-F1
#
_cell.length_a   1.000
_cell.length_b   1.000
_cell.length_c   1.000
_cell.angle_alpha   90.00
_cell.angle_beta   90.00
_cell.angle_gamma   90.00
#
_symmetry.space_group_name_H-M   'P 1'
#
loop_
_entity.id
_entity.type
_entity.pdbx_description
1 polymer ?
#
loop_
_entity_poly.entity_id
_entity_poly.type
_entity_poly.pdbx_seq_one_letter_code
_entity_poly.pdbx_strand_id
1 'polypeptide(L)' 'MHYDIVIVGGGAGGLELAARLGRALGPRQGRERVLLVDRFAFHIWKPTLHEVAA' A
#
# COMPACT_ATOMS: atom_id res chain seq x y z
N MET A 1 -2.48 -18.86 4.40
CA MET A 1 -3.00 -17.74 3.57
C MET A 1 -2.10 -17.66 2.35
N HIS A 2 -2.66 -17.70 1.14
CA HIS A 2 -1.91 -17.62 -0.11
C HIS A 2 -2.24 -16.27 -0.76
N TYR A 3 -1.21 -15.59 -1.27
CA TYR A 3 -1.36 -14.33 -2.00
C TYR A 3 -0.59 -14.44 -3.30
N ASP A 4 -1.22 -14.04 -4.40
CA ASP A 4 -0.59 -14.05 -5.73
C ASP A 4 0.42 -12.89 -5.85
N ILE A 5 0.14 -11.77 -5.18
CA ILE A 5 0.91 -10.52 -5.26
C ILE A 5 1.18 -10.02 -3.84
N VAL A 6 2.47 -9.91 -3.51
CA VAL A 6 2.93 -9.32 -2.24
C VAL A 6 3.68 -8.02 -2.55
N ILE A 7 3.19 -6.92 -1.99
CA ILE A 7 3.78 -5.59 -2.10
C ILE A 7 4.44 -5.27 -0.76
N VAL A 8 5.75 -5.01 -0.78
CA VAL A 8 6.52 -4.66 0.42
C VAL A 8 6.87 -3.18 0.40
N GLY A 9 6.37 -2.45 1.39
CA GLY A 9 6.48 -0.99 1.53
C GLY A 9 5.27 -0.25 0.97
N GLY A 10 4.43 0.29 1.86
CA GLY A 10 3.31 1.21 1.62
C GLY A 10 3.76 2.63 1.34
N GLY A 11 4.81 2.78 0.52
CA GLY A 11 5.29 4.05 -0.01
C GLY A 11 4.27 4.74 -0.94
N ALA A 12 4.62 5.93 -1.47
CA ALA A 12 3.86 6.57 -2.54
C ALA A 12 3.57 5.63 -3.74
N GLY A 13 4.50 4.72 -4.06
CA GLY A 13 4.28 3.70 -5.08
C GLY A 13 3.50 2.47 -4.60
N GLY A 14 3.84 1.94 -3.42
CA GLY A 14 3.29 0.66 -2.96
C GLY A 14 1.83 0.73 -2.53
N LEU A 15 1.43 1.78 -1.82
CA LEU A 15 0.02 1.97 -1.45
C LEU A 15 -0.86 2.20 -2.68
N GLU A 16 -0.38 3.01 -3.62
CA GLU A 16 -1.10 3.29 -4.87
C GLU A 16 -1.23 2.03 -5.74
N LEU A 17 -0.17 1.23 -5.85
CA LEU A 17 -0.21 -0.05 -6.56
C LEU A 17 -1.21 -1.02 -5.91
N ALA A 18 -1.16 -1.18 -4.58
CA ALA A 18 -2.07 -2.05 -3.85
C ALA A 18 -3.54 -1.63 -4.07
N ALA A 19 -3.82 -0.33 -4.01
CA ALA A 19 -5.15 0.21 -4.23
C ALA A 19 -5.63 0.00 -5.67
N ARG A 20 -4.76 0.20 -6.68
CA ARG A 20 -5.09 -0.06 -8.09
C ARG A 20 -5.42 -1.52 -8.36
N LEU A 21 -4.58 -2.43 -7.87
CA LEU A 21 -4.80 -3.87 -8.04
C LEU A 21 -6.07 -4.34 -7.31
N GLY A 22 -6.31 -3.86 -6.09
CA GLY A 22 -7.54 -4.15 -5.36
C GLY A 22 -8.80 -3.68 -6.09
N ARG A 23 -8.77 -2.48 -6.70
CA ARG A 23 -9.88 -1.98 -7.53
C ARG A 23 -10.07 -2.79 -8.82
N ALA A 24 -8.99 -3.14 -9.50
CA ALA A 24 -9.03 -3.89 -10.76
C ALA A 24 -9.57 -5.32 -10.57
N LEU A 25 -9.21 -5.99 -9.47
CA LEU A 25 -9.64 -7.34 -9.13
C LEU A 25 -11.03 -7.37 -8.45
N GLY A 26 -11.50 -6.24 -7.96
CA GLY A 26 -12.74 -6.14 -7.20
C GLY A 26 -12.61 -6.61 -5.74
N PRO A 27 -13.65 -6.38 -4.92
CA PRO A 27 -13.56 -6.45 -3.46
C PRO A 27 -13.28 -7.85 -2.89
N ARG A 28 -13.69 -8.92 -3.59
CA ARG A 28 -13.41 -10.31 -3.19
C ARG A 28 -11.99 -10.70 -3.60
N GLN A 29 -11.73 -10.77 -4.90
CA GLN A 29 -10.46 -11.28 -5.42
C GLN A 29 -9.28 -10.38 -5.02
N GLY A 30 -9.46 -9.07 -4.96
CA GLY A 30 -8.41 -8.15 -4.51
C GLY A 30 -7.95 -8.44 -3.09
N ARG A 31 -8.88 -8.70 -2.16
CA ARG A 31 -8.56 -9.04 -0.77
C ARG A 31 -7.89 -10.40 -0.61
N GLU A 32 -8.23 -11.35 -1.47
CA GLU A 32 -7.68 -12.71 -1.42
C GLU A 32 -6.31 -12.80 -2.10
N ARG A 33 -6.02 -11.96 -3.10
CA ARG A 33 -4.83 -12.08 -3.94
C ARG A 33 -3.72 -11.08 -3.67
N VAL A 34 -4.03 -9.91 -3.10
CA VAL A 34 -3.06 -8.82 -2.92
C VAL A 34 -2.80 -8.59 -1.44
N LEU A 35 -1.53 -8.69 -1.03
CA LEU A 35 -1.08 -8.33 0.31
C LEU A 35 -0.15 -7.12 0.24
N LEU A 36 -0.47 -6.06 0.99
CA LEU A 36 0.45 -4.95 1.25
C LEU A 36 1.05 -5.11 2.65
N VAL A 37 2.37 -5.19 2.72
CA VAL A 37 3.14 -5.24 3.98
C VAL A 37 3.89 -3.93 4.14
N ASP A 38 3.65 -3.21 5.23
CA ASP A 38 4.44 -2.05 5.65
C ASP A 38 4.82 -2.17 7.14
N ARG A 39 5.85 -1.44 7.56
CA ARG A 39 6.25 -1.32 8.96
C ARG A 39 5.20 -0.57 9.79
N PHE A 40 4.51 0.39 9.20
CA PHE A 40 3.51 1.23 9.85
C PHE A 40 2.20 1.24 9.06
N ALA A 41 1.08 1.35 9.78
CA ALA A 41 -0.26 1.44 9.17
C ALA A 41 -0.56 2.83 8.55
N PHE A 42 0.41 3.74 8.58
CA PHE A 42 0.30 5.07 8.00
C PHE A 42 1.46 5.32 7.03
N HIS A 43 1.18 6.08 5.98
CA HIS A 43 2.22 6.57 5.08
C HIS A 43 2.54 8.03 5.42
N ILE A 44 3.80 8.33 5.66
CA ILE A 44 4.28 9.70 5.81
C ILE A 44 4.57 10.27 4.42
N TRP A 45 3.95 11.40 4.10
CA TRP A 45 4.34 12.20 2.95
C TRP A 45 5.69 12.88 3.24
N LYS A 46 6.77 12.16 2.93
CA LYS A 46 8.15 12.61 3.17
C LYS A 46 8.45 14.01 2.61
N PRO A 47 7.90 14.44 1.46
CA PRO A 47 8.19 15.78 0.94
C PRO A 47 7.80 16.93 1.88
N THR A 48 6.75 16.80 2.71
CA THR A 48 6.31 17.87 3.62
C THR A 48 6.85 17.72 5.04
N LEU A 49 7.76 16.76 5.29
CA LEU A 49 8.34 16.57 6.62
C LEU A 49 9.09 17.79 7.13
N HIS A 50 9.68 18.57 6.23
CA HIS A 50 10.38 19.81 6.57
C HIS A 50 9.44 20.89 7.15
N GLU A 51 8.13 20.83 6.88
CA GLU A 51 7.14 21.75 7.43
C GLU A 51 6.79 21.43 8.89
N VAL A 52 6.88 20.15 9.27
CA VAL A 52 6.57 19.67 10.65
C VAL A 52 7.82 19.66 11.53
N ALA A 53 9.01 19.65 10.93
CA ALA A 53 10.29 19.63 11.64
C ALA A 53 10.81 21.03 12.04
N ALA A 54 10.11 22.10 11.64
CA ALA A 54 10.48 23.49 11.93
C ALA A 54 10.04 23.96 13.32
#